data_AF-A0A4Y8UUH5-F1
#
_entry.id   AF-A0A4Y8UUH5-F1
#
_cell.length_a   1.000
_cell.length_b   1.000
_cell.length_c   1.000
_cell.angle_alpha   90.00
_cell.angle_beta   90.00
_cell.angle_gamma   90.00
#
_symmetry.space_group_name_H-M   'P 1'
#
loop_
_entity.id
_entity.type
_entity.pdbx_description
1 polymer ?
#
loop_
_entity_poly.entity_id
_entity_poly.type
_entity_poly.pdbx_seq_one_letter_code
_entity_poly.pdbx_strand_id
1 'polypeptide(L)'
;MTEPRAVPPALDGRHVLAVPAATDLLPLARAWFPDARWSRAPRSGDDASAARPASGARFRGIATAPEPEVGALALAGTVELDGPHPLDAAGARAVGLPAQDSALYGLPAAVAPGTTVTPELVAGWAAAVARRTGGGVLPAARDRAVVPDPGAAVDLTLWSPAPLTVQDALPVVRPALTGSRVAPPPPATPGAAPAGFTLTAAYAYDGEVDVRCERAAEVPMVLSTIDPHEHGPWAYRVTWRPPDPYELTRETPSQLHVIARQRVAPGVAGAVAALHAAVGGTVVDVGGFVVTRDELERRARAR
;
A
#
# COMPACT_ATOMS: atom_id res chain seq x y z
N MET A 1 10.90 23.03 -25.67
CA MET A 1 10.01 22.87 -24.51
C MET A 1 8.77 22.17 -25.02
N THR A 2 8.62 20.88 -24.73
CA THR A 2 7.43 20.10 -25.09
C THR A 2 6.27 20.57 -24.24
N GLU A 3 5.11 20.86 -24.83
CA GLU A 3 3.92 21.24 -24.08
C GLU A 3 3.57 20.15 -23.05
N PRO A 4 3.09 20.52 -21.84
CA PRO A 4 2.69 19.54 -20.83
C PRO A 4 1.62 18.62 -21.42
N ARG A 5 1.91 17.33 -21.48
CA ARG A 5 0.98 16.36 -22.03
C ARG A 5 -0.21 16.23 -21.08
N ALA A 6 -1.39 16.61 -21.55
CA ALA A 6 -2.63 16.44 -20.80
C ALA A 6 -2.93 14.95 -20.54
N VAL A 7 -3.82 14.69 -19.59
CA VAL A 7 -4.37 13.33 -19.38
C VAL A 7 -4.89 12.80 -20.72
N PRO A 8 -4.53 11.57 -21.11
CA PRO A 8 -4.95 11.01 -22.39
C PRO A 8 -6.47 11.02 -22.54
N PRO A 9 -7.03 11.39 -23.72
CA PRO A 9 -8.47 11.39 -23.97
C PRO A 9 -9.15 10.03 -23.72
N ALA A 10 -8.39 8.93 -23.85
CA ALA A 10 -8.85 7.57 -23.53
C ALA A 10 -9.29 7.39 -22.07
N LEU A 11 -8.89 8.30 -21.18
CA LEU A 11 -9.24 8.30 -19.75
C LEU A 11 -10.36 9.29 -19.41
N ASP A 12 -10.91 10.02 -20.38
CA ASP A 12 -11.96 11.00 -20.14
C ASP A 12 -13.20 10.38 -19.48
N GLY A 13 -13.74 11.07 -18.48
CA GLY A 13 -14.91 10.59 -17.71
C GLY A 13 -14.64 9.42 -16.75
N ARG A 14 -13.39 8.94 -16.62
CA ARG A 14 -13.04 7.84 -15.69
C ARG A 14 -12.25 8.35 -14.50
N HIS A 15 -12.40 7.72 -13.34
CA HIS A 15 -11.42 7.89 -12.26
C HIS A 15 -10.07 7.30 -12.71
N VAL A 16 -8.96 7.93 -12.33
CA VAL A 16 -7.61 7.50 -12.75
C VAL A 16 -6.74 7.30 -11.53
N LEU A 17 -6.12 6.14 -11.42
CA LEU A 17 -5.04 5.87 -10.49
C LEU A 17 -3.72 6.25 -11.16
N ALA A 18 -2.95 7.13 -10.52
CA ALA A 18 -1.60 7.50 -10.93
C ALA A 18 -0.60 6.90 -9.95
N VAL A 19 0.39 6.18 -10.46
CA VAL A 19 1.51 5.61 -9.68
C VAL A 19 2.84 6.00 -10.34
N PRO A 20 3.98 6.01 -9.62
CA PRO A 20 5.29 6.18 -10.26
C PRO A 20 5.47 5.21 -11.43
N ALA A 21 6.06 5.68 -12.54
CA ALA A 21 6.12 4.93 -13.79
C ALA A 21 6.75 3.52 -13.67
N ALA A 22 7.68 3.32 -12.74
CA ALA A 22 8.34 2.03 -12.50
C ALA A 22 7.54 1.05 -11.61
N THR A 23 6.31 1.41 -11.21
CA THR A 23 5.51 0.59 -10.28
C THR A 23 4.93 -0.64 -11.00
N ASP A 24 5.25 -1.84 -10.50
CA ASP A 24 4.51 -3.05 -10.86
C ASP A 24 3.17 -3.10 -10.10
N LEU A 25 2.08 -2.90 -10.85
CA LEU A 25 0.73 -2.81 -10.29
C LEU A 25 0.14 -4.18 -9.94
N LEU A 26 0.60 -5.27 -10.57
CA LEU A 26 -0.04 -6.58 -10.44
C LEU A 26 0.02 -7.14 -9.00
N PRO A 27 1.17 -7.12 -8.29
CA PRO A 27 1.24 -7.53 -6.89
C PRO A 27 0.34 -6.69 -5.97
N LEU A 28 0.21 -5.39 -6.25
CA LEU A 28 -0.64 -4.49 -5.49
C LEU A 28 -2.14 -4.77 -5.73
N ALA A 29 -2.53 -5.14 -6.95
CA ALA A 29 -3.87 -5.61 -7.24
C ALA A 29 -4.16 -6.94 -6.51
N ARG A 30 -3.24 -7.90 -6.56
CA ARG A 30 -3.39 -9.22 -5.92
C ARG A 30 -3.56 -9.17 -4.40
N ALA A 31 -3.05 -8.12 -3.75
CA ALA A 31 -3.24 -7.93 -2.31
C ALA A 31 -4.71 -7.73 -1.89
N TRP A 32 -5.54 -7.21 -2.80
CA TRP A 32 -6.99 -6.97 -2.55
C TRP A 32 -7.87 -7.87 -3.42
N PHE A 33 -7.35 -8.33 -4.55
CA PHE A 33 -8.08 -9.14 -5.53
C PHE A 33 -7.22 -10.35 -5.90
N PRO A 34 -7.31 -11.47 -5.16
CA PRO A 34 -6.40 -12.62 -5.32
C PRO A 34 -6.28 -13.16 -6.75
N ASP A 35 -7.37 -13.09 -7.53
CA ASP A 35 -7.43 -13.56 -8.92
C ASP A 35 -6.93 -12.54 -9.96
N ALA A 36 -6.40 -11.40 -9.52
CA ALA A 36 -5.95 -10.34 -10.41
C ALA A 36 -4.86 -10.81 -11.37
N ARG A 37 -5.02 -10.43 -12.64
CA ARG A 37 -4.13 -10.83 -13.74
C ARG A 37 -4.26 -9.87 -14.91
N TRP A 38 -3.19 -9.75 -15.69
CA TRP A 38 -3.27 -9.11 -16.99
C TRP A 38 -4.09 -9.98 -17.94
N SER A 39 -5.27 -9.48 -18.36
CA SER A 39 -6.00 -10.07 -19.49
C SER A 39 -5.30 -9.73 -20.80
N ARG A 40 -4.65 -8.56 -20.84
CA ARG A 40 -3.69 -8.15 -21.86
C ARG A 40 -2.52 -7.45 -21.20
N ALA A 41 -1.31 -8.00 -21.33
CA ALA A 41 -0.11 -7.38 -20.78
C ALA A 41 0.25 -6.10 -21.56
N PRO A 42 0.67 -5.03 -20.88
CA PRO A 42 1.15 -3.83 -21.55
C PRO A 42 2.47 -4.12 -22.27
N ARG A 43 2.70 -3.45 -23.42
CA ARG A 43 3.96 -3.55 -24.16
C ARG A 43 4.55 -2.16 -24.36
N SER A 44 5.81 -2.00 -23.95
CA SER A 44 6.56 -0.80 -24.30
C SER A 44 6.93 -0.79 -25.79
N GLY A 45 7.17 0.39 -26.35
CA GLY A 45 7.62 0.51 -27.75
C GLY A 45 8.97 -0.16 -27.98
N ASP A 46 9.82 -0.23 -26.95
CA ASP A 46 11.12 -0.90 -27.00
C ASP A 46 10.96 -2.43 -27.01
N ASP A 47 10.07 -2.98 -26.16
CA ASP A 47 9.76 -4.41 -26.15
C ASP A 47 9.10 -4.86 -27.47
N ALA A 48 8.19 -4.03 -28.00
CA ALA A 48 7.53 -4.28 -29.28
C ALA A 48 8.52 -4.21 -30.47
N SER A 49 9.59 -3.41 -30.35
CA SER A 49 10.67 -3.33 -31.35
C SER A 49 11.61 -4.54 -31.28
N ALA A 50 11.94 -4.99 -30.06
CA ALA A 50 12.83 -6.14 -29.82
C ALA A 50 12.21 -7.49 -30.23
N ALA A 51 10.89 -7.62 -30.17
CA ALA A 51 10.18 -8.85 -30.55
C ALA A 51 10.10 -9.11 -32.07
N ARG A 52 10.55 -8.18 -32.92
CA ARG A 52 10.52 -8.38 -34.37
C ARG A 52 11.71 -9.24 -34.83
N PRO A 53 11.48 -10.32 -35.60
CA PRO A 53 12.58 -11.01 -36.26
C PRO A 53 13.29 -10.02 -37.21
N ALA A 54 14.62 -10.04 -37.21
CA ALA A 54 15.45 -9.20 -38.07
C ALA A 54 15.13 -9.45 -39.54
N SER A 55 14.19 -8.66 -40.08
CA SER A 55 13.80 -8.72 -41.48
C SER A 55 15.00 -8.22 -42.32
N GLY A 56 15.47 -9.08 -43.20
CA GLY A 56 16.68 -8.89 -44.00
C GLY A 56 16.69 -7.56 -44.77
N ALA A 57 17.91 -7.06 -45.01
CA ALA A 57 18.31 -5.72 -45.45
C ALA A 57 17.74 -5.16 -46.78
N ARG A 58 16.58 -5.64 -47.27
CA ARG A 58 16.03 -5.26 -48.58
C ARG A 58 14.72 -4.47 -48.53
N PHE A 59 14.16 -4.17 -47.36
CA PHE A 59 13.00 -3.28 -47.25
C PHE A 59 13.39 -1.92 -46.62
N ARG A 60 13.70 -0.94 -47.47
CA ARG A 60 13.68 0.49 -47.09
C ARG A 60 12.25 1.02 -47.20
N GLY A 61 11.36 0.49 -46.36
CA GLY A 61 10.07 1.12 -46.06
C GLY A 61 10.21 1.93 -44.77
N ILE A 62 9.52 3.07 -44.69
CA ILE A 62 9.41 3.87 -43.47
C ILE A 62 9.01 2.94 -42.32
N ALA A 63 9.94 2.62 -41.43
CA ALA A 63 9.69 1.79 -40.28
C ALA A 63 8.94 2.65 -39.26
N THR A 64 7.62 2.55 -39.24
CA THR A 64 6.80 3.10 -38.16
C THR A 64 7.23 2.41 -36.87
N ALA A 65 7.69 3.21 -35.89
CA ALA A 65 7.96 2.72 -34.55
C ALA A 65 6.68 2.02 -34.04
N PRO A 66 6.78 0.81 -33.49
CA PRO A 66 5.60 0.13 -32.97
C PRO A 66 4.97 0.98 -31.87
N GLU A 67 3.67 1.20 -31.98
CA GLU A 67 2.93 1.95 -30.98
C GLU A 67 2.88 1.15 -29.66
N PRO A 68 3.10 1.81 -28.51
CA PRO A 68 2.95 1.17 -27.22
C PRO A 68 1.52 0.65 -27.04
N GLU A 69 1.37 -0.58 -26.57
CA GLU A 69 0.07 -1.21 -26.37
C GLU A 69 -0.37 -1.07 -24.92
N VAL A 70 -1.54 -0.46 -24.73
CA VAL A 70 -2.18 -0.30 -23.42
C VAL A 70 -2.63 -1.66 -22.91
N GLY A 71 -2.21 -2.02 -21.71
CA GLY A 71 -2.62 -3.25 -21.04
C GLY A 71 -4.03 -3.16 -20.47
N ALA A 72 -4.60 -4.33 -20.18
CA ALA A 72 -5.85 -4.49 -19.44
C ALA A 72 -5.60 -5.40 -18.24
N LEU A 73 -5.75 -4.85 -17.03
CA LEU A 73 -5.56 -5.56 -15.77
C LEU A 73 -6.93 -5.93 -15.21
N ALA A 74 -7.27 -7.22 -15.22
CA ALA A 74 -8.46 -7.71 -14.54
C ALA A 74 -8.19 -7.78 -13.03
N LEU A 75 -9.05 -7.12 -12.24
CA LEU A 75 -9.05 -7.21 -10.78
C LEU A 75 -9.77 -8.49 -10.33
N ALA A 76 -11.05 -8.61 -10.71
CA ALA A 76 -11.83 -9.83 -10.51
C ALA A 76 -12.97 -9.89 -11.53
N GLY A 77 -13.17 -11.05 -12.14
CA GLY A 77 -14.20 -11.25 -13.16
C GLY A 77 -14.04 -10.29 -14.34
N THR A 78 -15.05 -9.43 -14.56
CA THR A 78 -15.12 -8.46 -15.67
C THR A 78 -14.66 -7.05 -15.30
N VAL A 79 -14.13 -6.85 -14.08
CA VAL A 79 -13.67 -5.54 -13.61
C VAL A 79 -12.22 -5.34 -14.05
N GLU A 80 -12.00 -4.47 -15.04
CA GLU A 80 -10.66 -4.23 -15.62
C GLU A 80 -10.21 -2.77 -15.48
N LEU A 81 -8.89 -2.58 -15.38
CA LEU A 81 -8.22 -1.29 -15.53
C LEU A 81 -7.50 -1.24 -16.87
N ASP A 82 -7.54 -0.07 -17.49
CA ASP A 82 -6.79 0.20 -18.71
C ASP A 82 -5.55 1.03 -18.41
N GLY A 83 -4.39 0.56 -18.82
CA GLY A 83 -3.12 1.24 -18.60
C GLY A 83 -1.91 0.31 -18.79
N PRO A 84 -0.68 0.80 -18.63
CA PRO A 84 -0.33 2.14 -18.21
C PRO A 84 -0.41 3.15 -19.37
N HIS A 85 -0.88 4.36 -19.09
CA HIS A 85 -0.65 5.51 -19.96
C HIS A 85 0.44 6.41 -19.34
N PRO A 86 1.51 6.75 -20.06
CA PRO A 86 2.58 7.57 -19.52
C PRO A 86 2.15 9.03 -19.35
N LEU A 87 2.52 9.62 -18.21
CA LEU A 87 2.41 11.04 -17.92
C LEU A 87 3.74 11.52 -17.34
N ASP A 88 4.36 12.53 -17.96
CA ASP A 88 5.61 13.09 -17.46
C ASP A 88 5.40 13.91 -16.17
N ALA A 89 6.49 14.19 -15.45
CA ALA A 89 6.46 14.96 -14.21
C ALA A 89 5.81 16.36 -14.35
N ALA A 90 5.91 17.00 -15.52
CA ALA A 90 5.33 18.31 -15.75
C ALA A 90 3.80 18.24 -15.91
N GLY A 91 3.32 17.25 -16.67
CA GLY A 91 1.90 16.93 -16.82
C GLY A 91 1.29 16.48 -15.50
N ALA A 92 1.98 15.65 -14.72
CA ALA A 92 1.55 15.24 -13.38
C ALA A 92 1.36 16.46 -12.46
N ARG A 93 2.34 17.37 -12.42
CA ARG A 93 2.21 18.62 -11.66
C ARG A 93 1.04 19.49 -12.15
N ALA A 94 0.84 19.59 -13.47
CA ALA A 94 -0.22 20.40 -14.06
C ALA A 94 -1.63 19.96 -13.64
N VAL A 95 -1.81 18.68 -13.31
CA VAL A 95 -3.09 18.12 -12.85
C VAL A 95 -3.16 17.89 -11.33
N GLY A 96 -2.20 18.41 -10.57
CA GLY A 96 -2.17 18.33 -9.10
C GLY A 96 -1.66 17.00 -8.52
N LEU A 97 -1.04 16.14 -9.34
CA LEU A 97 -0.36 14.93 -8.88
C LEU A 97 1.09 15.23 -8.44
N PRO A 98 1.75 14.30 -7.72
CA PRO A 98 3.17 14.40 -7.41
C PRO A 98 4.01 14.61 -8.68
N ALA A 99 4.98 15.53 -8.61
CA ALA A 99 5.78 15.95 -9.77
C ALA A 99 6.86 14.92 -10.15
N GLN A 100 6.42 13.78 -10.66
CA GLN A 100 7.25 12.63 -11.08
C GLN A 100 6.61 11.95 -12.29
N ASP A 101 7.43 11.22 -13.06
CA ASP A 101 6.91 10.40 -14.15
C ASP A 101 5.97 9.33 -13.62
N SER A 102 4.77 9.28 -14.18
CA SER A 102 3.65 8.51 -13.69
C SER A 102 3.07 7.59 -14.75
N ALA A 103 2.66 6.40 -14.33
CA ALA A 103 1.80 5.51 -15.08
C ALA A 103 0.35 5.71 -14.63
N LEU A 104 -0.52 6.08 -15.56
CA LEU A 104 -1.95 6.28 -15.34
C LEU A 104 -2.74 5.02 -15.69
N TYR A 105 -3.68 4.66 -14.82
CA TYR A 105 -4.59 3.55 -15.00
C TYR A 105 -6.04 4.02 -14.86
N GLY A 106 -6.85 3.83 -15.90
CA GLY A 106 -8.28 4.13 -15.88
C GLY A 106 -9.04 3.11 -15.05
N LEU A 107 -9.68 3.56 -13.96
CA LEU A 107 -10.56 2.73 -13.16
C LEU A 107 -11.88 2.47 -13.91
N PRO A 108 -12.55 1.33 -13.65
CA PRO A 108 -13.83 1.01 -14.25
C PRO A 108 -14.87 2.09 -13.88
N ALA A 109 -15.59 2.61 -14.87
CA ALA A 109 -16.63 3.62 -14.65
C ALA A 109 -17.90 3.04 -13.99
N ALA A 110 -18.15 1.75 -14.19
CA ALA A 110 -19.24 1.01 -13.58
C ALA A 110 -18.77 -0.42 -13.28
N VAL A 111 -19.22 -0.95 -12.16
CA VAL A 111 -19.05 -2.35 -11.79
C VAL A 111 -20.39 -3.05 -11.97
N ALA A 112 -20.43 -4.17 -12.70
CA ALA A 112 -21.67 -4.84 -13.04
C ALA A 112 -22.42 -5.30 -11.77
N PRO A 113 -23.76 -5.14 -11.70
CA PRO A 113 -24.53 -5.65 -10.57
C PRO A 113 -24.33 -7.16 -10.40
N GLY A 114 -24.13 -7.62 -9.16
CA GLY A 114 -23.94 -9.04 -8.84
C GLY A 114 -22.50 -9.53 -8.82
N THR A 115 -21.49 -8.65 -9.02
CA THR A 115 -20.10 -8.97 -8.70
C THR A 115 -19.80 -8.74 -7.23
N THR A 116 -18.85 -9.51 -6.67
CA THR A 116 -18.36 -9.32 -5.29
C THR A 116 -17.52 -8.05 -5.13
N VAL A 117 -16.96 -7.53 -6.23
CA VAL A 117 -16.25 -6.25 -6.25
C VAL A 117 -17.27 -5.12 -6.27
N THR A 118 -17.10 -4.15 -5.37
CA THR A 118 -17.90 -2.92 -5.35
C THR A 118 -17.06 -1.71 -5.77
N PRO A 119 -17.67 -0.60 -6.23
CA PRO A 119 -16.94 0.63 -6.52
C PRO A 119 -16.13 1.16 -5.32
N GLU A 120 -16.66 1.02 -4.10
CA GLU A 120 -16.00 1.44 -2.87
C GLU A 120 -14.74 0.62 -2.59
N LEU A 121 -14.78 -0.69 -2.87
CA LEU A 121 -13.63 -1.57 -2.74
C LEU A 121 -12.50 -1.16 -3.71
N VAL A 122 -12.84 -0.87 -4.96
CA VAL A 122 -11.87 -0.39 -5.97
C VAL A 122 -11.31 0.98 -5.60
N ALA A 123 -12.15 1.90 -5.12
CA ALA A 123 -11.71 3.22 -4.66
C ALA A 123 -10.78 3.12 -3.44
N GLY A 124 -11.12 2.26 -2.47
CA GLY A 124 -10.30 1.98 -1.29
C GLY A 124 -8.94 1.40 -1.67
N TRP A 125 -8.92 0.42 -2.58
CA TRP A 125 -7.69 -0.13 -3.14
C TRP A 125 -6.85 0.93 -3.85
N ALA A 126 -7.45 1.74 -4.73
CA ALA A 126 -6.74 2.79 -5.46
C ALA A 126 -6.12 3.83 -4.52
N ALA A 127 -6.85 4.24 -3.47
CA ALA A 127 -6.31 5.14 -2.45
C ALA A 127 -5.17 4.49 -1.64
N ALA A 128 -5.27 3.20 -1.32
CA ALA A 128 -4.22 2.46 -0.64
C ALA A 128 -2.95 2.33 -1.52
N VAL A 129 -3.10 2.03 -2.81
CA VAL A 129 -2.00 1.98 -3.78
C VAL A 129 -1.34 3.35 -3.91
N ALA A 130 -2.14 4.41 -4.16
CA ALA A 130 -1.63 5.77 -4.27
C ALA A 130 -0.84 6.18 -3.03
N ARG A 131 -1.32 5.88 -1.83
CA ARG A 131 -0.58 6.13 -0.58
C ARG A 131 0.74 5.36 -0.54
N ARG A 132 0.71 4.06 -0.82
CA ARG A 132 1.91 3.20 -0.73
C ARG A 132 3.00 3.58 -1.71
N THR A 133 2.62 4.02 -2.91
CA THR A 133 3.57 4.34 -3.98
C THR A 133 3.93 5.82 -4.04
N GLY A 134 3.34 6.67 -3.20
CA GLY A 134 3.45 8.13 -3.35
C GLY A 134 2.84 8.65 -4.65
N GLY A 135 1.77 7.99 -5.12
CA GLY A 135 0.97 8.37 -6.29
C GLY A 135 -0.23 9.24 -5.92
N GLY A 136 -1.28 9.18 -6.74
CA GLY A 136 -2.52 9.92 -6.50
C GLY A 136 -3.70 9.36 -7.28
N VAL A 137 -4.89 9.87 -7.02
CA VAL A 137 -6.13 9.53 -7.73
C VAL A 137 -6.71 10.80 -8.33
N LEU A 138 -7.02 10.79 -9.62
CA LEU A 138 -7.77 11.83 -10.30
C LEU A 138 -9.25 11.42 -10.38
N PRO A 139 -10.17 12.17 -9.74
CA PRO A 139 -11.60 11.94 -9.90
C PRO A 139 -12.04 12.13 -11.35
N ALA A 140 -13.07 11.40 -11.79
CA ALA A 140 -13.65 11.52 -13.14
C ALA A 140 -13.97 12.97 -13.54
N ALA A 141 -14.44 13.78 -12.59
CA ALA A 141 -14.76 15.20 -12.78
C ALA A 141 -13.52 16.10 -13.01
N ARG A 142 -12.31 15.62 -12.69
CA ARG A 142 -11.03 16.36 -12.80
C ARG A 142 -11.00 17.68 -12.02
N ASP A 143 -11.84 17.80 -10.99
CA ASP A 143 -11.94 18.98 -10.13
C ASP A 143 -10.75 19.11 -9.18
N ARG A 144 -10.31 18.00 -8.57
CA ARG A 144 -9.17 17.98 -7.66
C ARG A 144 -8.50 16.61 -7.57
N ALA A 145 -7.18 16.58 -7.78
CA ALA A 145 -6.39 15.39 -7.49
C ALA A 145 -6.41 15.07 -5.98
N VAL A 146 -6.61 13.80 -5.65
CA VAL A 146 -6.47 13.27 -4.29
C VAL A 146 -5.09 12.63 -4.19
N VAL A 147 -4.22 13.21 -3.35
CA VAL A 147 -2.86 12.70 -3.11
C VAL A 147 -2.79 12.25 -1.65
N PRO A 148 -3.00 10.96 -1.37
CA PRO A 148 -2.91 10.44 -0.01
C PRO A 148 -1.50 10.63 0.55
N ASP A 149 -1.41 11.04 1.81
CA ASP A 149 -0.16 11.19 2.53
C ASP A 149 0.58 9.83 2.66
N PRO A 150 1.72 9.62 1.97
CA PRO A 150 2.43 8.34 2.00
C PRO A 150 2.96 8.00 3.40
N GLY A 151 3.20 9.01 4.24
CA GLY A 151 3.66 8.84 5.61
C GLY A 151 2.56 8.42 6.59
N ALA A 152 1.28 8.40 6.17
CA ALA A 152 0.17 8.03 7.05
C ALA A 152 0.13 6.51 7.38
N ALA A 153 0.80 5.67 6.60
CA ALA A 153 0.85 4.21 6.80
C ALA A 153 1.95 3.78 7.79
N VAL A 154 1.89 4.30 9.02
CA VAL A 154 2.85 3.95 10.10
C VAL A 154 2.51 2.61 10.74
N ASP A 155 1.23 2.33 10.91
CA ASP A 155 0.76 1.12 11.58
C ASP A 155 1.10 -0.14 10.78
N LEU A 156 1.55 -1.15 11.51
CA LEU A 156 1.98 -2.42 10.96
C LEU A 156 1.38 -3.56 11.78
N THR A 157 1.01 -4.64 11.11
CA THR A 157 0.54 -5.87 11.76
C THR A 157 1.43 -7.04 11.34
N LEU A 158 2.06 -7.70 12.30
CA LEU A 158 2.74 -8.97 12.08
C LEU A 158 1.76 -10.11 12.34
N TRP A 159 1.59 -10.98 11.36
CA TRP A 159 0.85 -12.22 11.45
C TRP A 159 1.83 -13.37 11.66
N SER A 160 1.74 -14.06 12.79
CA SER A 160 2.63 -15.18 13.13
C SER A 160 1.86 -16.44 13.57
N PRO A 161 2.41 -17.65 13.32
CA PRO A 161 1.94 -18.89 13.92
C PRO A 161 2.25 -19.02 15.41
N ALA A 162 3.22 -18.27 15.93
CA ALA A 162 3.74 -18.44 17.28
C ALA A 162 3.38 -17.25 18.18
N PRO A 163 2.58 -17.45 19.25
CA PRO A 163 2.35 -16.40 20.25
C PRO A 163 3.54 -16.27 21.20
N LEU A 164 3.82 -15.03 21.62
CA LEU A 164 4.73 -14.71 22.71
C LEU A 164 3.93 -14.45 23.97
N THR A 165 4.54 -14.74 25.12
CA THR A 165 4.06 -14.19 26.38
C THR A 165 4.41 -12.71 26.46
N VAL A 166 3.71 -11.96 27.31
CA VAL A 166 4.04 -10.54 27.56
C VAL A 166 5.46 -10.36 28.11
N GLN A 167 5.96 -11.34 28.88
CA GLN A 167 7.30 -11.31 29.47
C GLN A 167 8.39 -11.51 28.41
N ASP A 168 8.12 -12.29 27.38
CA ASP A 168 9.05 -12.51 26.26
C ASP A 168 8.97 -11.38 25.23
N ALA A 169 7.78 -10.82 25.01
CA ALA A 169 7.58 -9.73 24.04
C ALA A 169 8.18 -8.40 24.51
N LEU A 170 8.11 -8.08 25.80
CA LEU A 170 8.61 -6.82 26.35
C LEU A 170 10.11 -6.58 26.05
N PRO A 171 11.05 -7.51 26.33
CA PRO A 171 12.46 -7.30 26.02
C PRO A 171 12.74 -7.22 24.51
N VAL A 172 11.91 -7.84 23.67
CA VAL A 172 12.05 -7.81 22.20
C VAL A 172 11.73 -6.42 21.64
N VAL A 173 10.65 -5.78 22.10
CA VAL A 173 10.22 -4.47 21.55
C VAL A 173 10.94 -3.27 22.18
N ARG A 174 11.43 -3.43 23.41
CA ARG A 174 12.01 -2.32 24.20
C ARG A 174 13.18 -1.58 23.54
N PRO A 175 14.10 -2.23 22.79
CA PRO A 175 15.17 -1.53 22.09
C PRO A 175 14.67 -0.52 21.05
N ALA A 176 13.54 -0.81 20.39
CA ALA A 176 12.93 0.08 19.40
C ALA A 176 11.92 1.06 20.05
N LEU A 177 11.22 0.61 21.10
CA LEU A 177 10.19 1.36 21.80
C LEU A 177 10.61 1.65 23.25
N THR A 178 11.55 2.57 23.41
CA THR A 178 12.03 3.01 24.72
C THR A 178 10.87 3.42 25.61
N GLY A 179 10.89 2.96 26.87
CA GLY A 179 9.82 3.28 27.81
C GLY A 179 8.63 2.32 27.78
N SER A 180 8.59 1.32 26.88
CA SER A 180 7.54 0.29 26.85
C SER A 180 7.22 -0.30 28.23
N ARG A 181 5.94 -0.36 28.58
CA ARG A 181 5.41 -0.99 29.80
C ARG A 181 4.20 -1.86 29.45
N VAL A 182 3.91 -2.83 30.30
CA VAL A 182 2.69 -3.64 30.18
C VAL A 182 1.50 -2.77 30.54
N ALA A 183 0.53 -2.67 29.63
CA ALA A 183 -0.74 -2.03 29.94
C ALA A 183 -1.59 -2.95 30.81
N PRO A 184 -2.41 -2.42 31.73
CA PRO A 184 -3.34 -3.23 32.51
C PRO A 184 -4.26 -4.01 31.55
N PRO A 185 -4.50 -5.31 31.79
CA PRO A 185 -5.44 -6.07 30.97
C PRO A 185 -6.83 -5.43 31.09
N PRO A 186 -7.62 -5.39 30.00
CA PRO A 186 -9.02 -5.02 30.10
C PRO A 186 -9.75 -5.99 31.05
N PRO A 187 -10.83 -5.55 31.71
CA PRO A 187 -11.59 -6.42 32.61
C PRO A 187 -12.03 -7.68 31.87
N ALA A 188 -11.68 -8.86 32.43
CA ALA A 188 -11.93 -10.13 31.78
C ALA A 188 -13.44 -10.41 31.68
N THR A 189 -13.91 -10.73 30.48
CA THR A 189 -15.24 -11.31 30.29
C THR A 189 -15.20 -12.80 30.69
N PRO A 190 -16.11 -13.28 31.54
CA PRO A 190 -16.16 -14.70 31.90
C PRO A 190 -16.29 -15.59 30.65
N GLY A 191 -15.39 -16.58 30.50
CA GLY A 191 -15.38 -17.52 29.37
C GLY A 191 -14.56 -17.09 28.15
N ALA A 192 -13.86 -15.94 28.19
CA ALA A 192 -13.00 -15.50 27.09
C ALA A 192 -11.71 -16.35 26.97
N ALA A 193 -11.27 -16.56 25.73
CA ALA A 193 -9.99 -17.19 25.38
C ALA A 193 -8.79 -16.46 26.05
N PRO A 194 -7.63 -17.14 26.24
CA PRO A 194 -6.48 -16.55 26.92
C PRO A 194 -6.14 -15.16 26.37
N ALA A 195 -5.99 -14.23 27.30
CA ALA A 195 -5.83 -12.82 27.02
C ALA A 195 -4.56 -12.58 26.20
N GLY A 196 -4.75 -11.94 25.05
CA GLY A 196 -3.69 -11.19 24.42
C GLY A 196 -3.04 -10.20 25.40
N PHE A 197 -1.96 -9.55 24.97
CA PHE A 197 -1.31 -8.52 25.77
C PHE A 197 -1.26 -7.19 25.03
N THR A 198 -1.10 -6.11 25.79
CA THR A 198 -0.79 -4.79 25.25
C THR A 198 0.46 -4.25 25.96
N LEU A 199 1.44 -3.81 25.17
CA LEU A 199 2.56 -3.01 25.64
C LEU A 199 2.40 -1.59 25.10
N THR A 200 2.63 -0.59 25.94
CA THR A 200 2.53 0.82 25.55
C THR A 200 3.84 1.53 25.81
N ALA A 201 4.36 2.23 24.81
CA ALA A 201 5.45 3.19 24.94
C ALA A 201 4.90 4.60 24.75
N ALA A 202 5.12 5.48 25.74
CA ALA A 202 4.63 6.85 25.72
C ALA A 202 5.77 7.85 25.47
N TYR A 203 5.53 8.78 24.57
CA TYR A 203 6.43 9.84 24.14
C TYR A 203 5.77 11.20 24.34
N ALA A 204 6.36 12.05 25.17
CA ALA A 204 5.73 13.30 25.63
C ALA A 204 5.23 14.22 24.49
N TYR A 205 5.93 14.23 23.35
CA TYR A 205 5.60 15.07 22.19
C TYR A 205 5.05 14.30 21.00
N ASP A 206 5.18 12.97 21.01
CA ASP A 206 4.90 12.15 19.84
C ASP A 206 3.72 11.19 20.05
N GLY A 207 3.16 11.11 21.26
CA GLY A 207 2.01 10.27 21.56
C GLY A 207 2.42 8.89 22.06
N GLU A 208 1.63 7.87 21.78
CA GLU A 208 1.84 6.52 22.30
C GLU A 208 1.99 5.51 21.15
N VAL A 209 2.79 4.48 21.36
CA VAL A 209 2.84 3.30 20.48
C VAL A 209 2.37 2.10 21.28
N ASP A 210 1.31 1.46 20.79
CA ASP A 210 0.79 0.23 21.37
C ASP A 210 1.22 -0.98 20.54
N VAL A 211 1.76 -1.99 21.21
CA VAL A 211 1.97 -3.33 20.66
C VAL A 211 0.92 -4.24 21.28
N ARG A 212 -0.06 -4.66 20.49
CA ARG A 212 -1.13 -5.56 20.90
C ARG A 212 -0.97 -6.92 20.24
N CYS A 213 -0.87 -7.98 21.04
CA CYS A 213 -0.90 -9.35 20.55
C CYS A 213 -2.26 -9.95 20.85
N GLU A 214 -2.95 -10.48 19.85
CA GLU A 214 -4.20 -11.20 20.02
C GLU A 214 -4.37 -12.30 18.96
N ARG A 215 -5.20 -13.30 19.27
CA ARG A 215 -5.61 -14.29 18.27
C ARG A 215 -6.73 -13.68 17.43
N ALA A 216 -6.49 -13.47 16.15
CA ALA A 216 -7.47 -12.84 15.27
C ALA A 216 -8.41 -13.89 14.67
N ALA A 217 -9.69 -13.53 14.54
CA ALA A 217 -10.70 -14.34 13.84
C ALA A 217 -10.72 -14.05 12.33
N GLU A 218 -10.35 -12.82 11.95
CA GLU A 218 -10.37 -12.33 10.58
C GLU A 218 -8.95 -11.95 10.15
N VAL A 219 -8.60 -12.29 8.91
CA VAL A 219 -7.29 -12.02 8.31
C VAL A 219 -7.44 -11.09 7.09
N PRO A 220 -6.48 -10.20 6.83
CA PRO A 220 -6.45 -9.40 5.61
C PRO A 220 -6.46 -10.26 4.35
N MET A 221 -7.13 -9.80 3.30
CA MET A 221 -7.28 -10.55 2.05
C MET A 221 -5.95 -10.99 1.44
N VAL A 222 -4.89 -10.17 1.55
CA VAL A 222 -3.55 -10.52 1.05
C VAL A 222 -3.00 -11.83 1.63
N LEU A 223 -3.37 -12.18 2.86
CA LEU A 223 -2.91 -13.42 3.49
C LEU A 223 -3.58 -14.67 2.90
N SER A 224 -4.71 -14.53 2.21
CA SER A 224 -5.33 -15.64 1.47
C SER A 224 -4.47 -16.13 0.28
N THR A 225 -3.48 -15.33 -0.13
CA THR A 225 -2.51 -15.68 -1.18
C THR A 225 -1.22 -16.31 -0.63
N ILE A 226 -1.13 -16.47 0.69
CA ILE A 226 0.05 -16.95 1.42
C ILE A 226 -0.33 -18.26 2.12
N ASP A 227 0.64 -19.15 2.34
CA ASP A 227 0.41 -20.37 3.09
C ASP A 227 -0.06 -20.03 4.53
N PRO A 228 -1.21 -20.59 5.00
CA PRO A 228 -1.70 -20.38 6.36
C PRO A 228 -0.69 -20.71 7.46
N HIS A 229 0.24 -21.64 7.22
CA HIS A 229 1.29 -21.98 8.16
C HIS A 229 2.36 -20.90 8.30
N GLU A 230 2.54 -20.05 7.29
CA GLU A 230 3.51 -18.95 7.31
C GLU A 230 3.01 -17.75 8.11
N HIS A 231 1.71 -17.46 8.09
CA HIS A 231 1.16 -16.29 8.78
C HIS A 231 0.43 -16.62 10.09
N GLY A 232 -0.15 -17.81 10.22
CA GLY A 232 -0.83 -18.23 11.44
C GLY A 232 -1.97 -17.32 11.95
N PRO A 233 -2.52 -17.61 13.15
CA PRO A 233 -3.70 -16.92 13.67
C PRO A 233 -3.40 -15.77 14.63
N TRP A 234 -2.13 -15.49 14.96
CA TRP A 234 -1.76 -14.47 15.94
C TRP A 234 -1.36 -13.17 15.24
N ALA A 235 -2.01 -12.08 15.65
CA ALA A 235 -1.74 -10.74 15.14
C ALA A 235 -1.04 -9.91 16.22
N TYR A 236 0.15 -9.40 15.89
CA TYR A 236 0.88 -8.39 16.63
C TYR A 236 0.69 -7.05 15.94
N ARG A 237 -0.29 -6.27 16.41
CA ARG A 237 -0.59 -4.95 15.88
C ARG A 237 0.24 -3.91 16.60
N VAL A 238 1.07 -3.19 15.84
CA VAL A 238 1.83 -2.05 16.34
C VAL A 238 1.22 -0.79 15.79
N THR A 239 0.55 -0.04 16.65
CA THR A 239 -0.26 1.13 16.30
C THR A 239 0.26 2.38 16.98
N TRP A 240 0.39 3.45 16.22
CA TRP A 240 0.69 4.77 16.75
C TRP A 240 -0.59 5.53 17.09
N ARG A 241 -0.69 6.03 18.32
CA ARG A 241 -1.74 6.92 18.80
C ARG A 241 -1.16 8.34 18.95
N PRO A 242 -1.56 9.31 18.11
CA PRO A 242 -1.03 10.68 18.21
C PRO A 242 -1.47 11.35 19.53
N PRO A 243 -0.75 12.39 19.98
CA PRO A 243 -1.14 13.18 21.16
C PRO A 243 -2.55 13.78 21.04
N ASP A 244 -2.93 14.21 19.84
CA ASP A 244 -4.27 14.69 19.51
C ASP A 244 -4.92 13.75 18.48
N PRO A 245 -5.92 12.93 18.87
CA PRO A 245 -6.64 12.05 17.95
C PRO A 245 -7.41 12.79 16.85
N TYR A 246 -7.77 14.07 17.04
CA TYR A 246 -8.53 14.82 16.05
C TYR A 246 -7.75 15.00 14.74
N GLU A 247 -6.42 15.05 14.81
CA GLU A 247 -5.53 15.15 13.65
C GLU A 247 -5.72 14.00 12.65
N LEU A 248 -6.14 12.80 13.12
CA LEU A 248 -6.42 11.66 12.24
C LEU A 248 -7.65 11.84 11.36
N THR A 249 -8.55 12.77 11.73
CA THR A 249 -9.78 13.05 10.97
C THR A 249 -9.60 14.16 9.95
N ARG A 250 -8.46 14.87 9.98
CA ARG A 250 -8.20 16.01 9.11
C ARG A 250 -7.69 15.53 7.76
N GLU A 251 -8.21 16.13 6.70
CA GLU A 251 -7.71 15.92 5.34
C GLU A 251 -6.24 16.37 5.21
N THR A 252 -5.92 17.51 5.84
CA THR A 252 -4.56 18.04 5.94
C THR A 252 -4.19 18.16 7.42
N PRO A 253 -3.41 17.20 7.97
CA PRO A 253 -2.95 17.25 9.36
C PRO A 253 -1.96 18.40 9.57
N SER A 254 -1.78 18.82 10.82
CA SER A 254 -0.80 19.85 11.15
C SER A 254 0.64 19.36 10.93
N GLN A 255 1.58 20.29 10.75
CA GLN A 255 3.01 19.97 10.62
C GLN A 255 3.56 19.28 11.88
N LEU A 256 3.04 19.63 13.07
CA LEU A 256 3.44 18.98 14.32
C LEU A 256 3.01 17.52 14.35
N HIS A 257 1.80 17.20 13.88
CA HIS A 257 1.35 15.81 13.73
C HIS A 257 2.24 15.03 12.76
N VAL A 258 2.55 15.60 11.59
CA VAL A 258 3.43 14.97 10.59
C VAL A 258 4.83 14.70 11.17
N ILE A 259 5.42 15.67 11.88
CA ILE A 259 6.73 15.51 12.52
C ILE A 259 6.69 14.43 13.60
N ALA A 260 5.67 14.43 14.46
CA ALA A 260 5.50 13.42 15.51
C ALA A 260 5.45 12.01 14.91
N ARG A 261 4.63 11.84 13.87
CA ARG A 261 4.51 10.58 13.13
C ARG A 261 5.84 10.13 12.51
N GLN A 262 6.57 11.05 11.87
CA GLN A 262 7.87 10.77 11.26
C GLN A 262 8.91 10.29 12.27
N ARG A 263 8.93 10.88 13.48
CA ARG A 263 9.85 10.47 14.56
C ARG A 263 9.54 9.08 15.12
N VAL A 264 8.27 8.70 15.15
CA VAL A 264 7.82 7.42 15.72
C VAL A 264 7.89 6.27 14.72
N ALA A 265 7.70 6.54 13.42
CA ALA A 265 7.64 5.50 12.39
C ALA A 265 8.85 4.53 12.38
N PRO A 266 10.12 4.97 12.57
CA PRO A 266 11.25 4.06 12.68
C PRO A 266 11.18 3.14 13.89
N GLY A 267 10.66 3.64 15.03
CA GLY A 267 10.44 2.85 16.24
C GLY A 267 9.37 1.76 16.04
N VAL A 268 8.27 2.09 15.37
CA VAL A 268 7.22 1.13 14.99
C VAL A 268 7.78 0.04 14.08
N ALA A 269 8.49 0.42 13.01
CA ALA A 269 9.12 -0.52 12.10
C ALA A 269 10.17 -1.39 12.81
N GLY A 270 10.98 -0.81 13.69
CA GLY A 270 11.98 -1.52 14.49
C GLY A 270 11.35 -2.54 15.44
N ALA A 271 10.23 -2.20 16.09
CA ALA A 271 9.51 -3.12 16.97
C ALA A 271 8.95 -4.32 16.19
N VAL A 272 8.33 -4.06 15.03
CA VAL A 272 7.83 -5.13 14.16
C VAL A 272 8.96 -5.98 13.59
N ALA A 273 10.10 -5.39 13.25
CA ALA A 273 11.28 -6.14 12.80
C ALA A 273 11.82 -7.08 13.89
N ALA A 274 11.88 -6.59 15.13
CA ALA A 274 12.32 -7.39 16.27
C ALA A 274 11.34 -8.54 16.56
N LEU A 275 10.03 -8.29 16.51
CA LEU A 275 9.01 -9.33 16.65
C LEU A 275 9.09 -10.35 15.52
N HIS A 276 9.20 -9.89 14.27
CA HIS A 276 9.33 -10.76 13.10
C HIS A 276 10.58 -11.66 13.19
N ALA A 277 11.70 -11.13 13.67
CA ALA A 277 12.90 -11.92 13.91
C ALA A 277 12.73 -12.96 15.03
N ALA A 278 11.87 -12.69 16.02
CA ALA A 278 11.64 -13.58 17.17
C ALA A 278 10.64 -14.71 16.85
N VAL A 279 9.59 -14.45 16.08
CA VAL A 279 8.48 -15.40 15.85
C VAL A 279 8.19 -15.73 14.39
N GLY A 280 8.97 -15.18 13.44
CA GLY A 280 8.68 -15.30 12.02
C GLY A 280 7.34 -14.65 11.65
N GLY A 281 6.82 -14.99 10.46
CA GLY A 281 5.51 -14.52 10.03
C GLY A 281 5.51 -13.63 8.81
N THR A 282 4.35 -13.03 8.53
CA THR A 282 4.13 -12.07 7.45
C THR A 282 3.72 -10.72 8.01
N VAL A 283 4.38 -9.64 7.58
CA VAL A 283 4.04 -8.28 7.98
C VAL A 283 3.13 -7.65 6.93
N VAL A 284 2.04 -7.03 7.37
CA VAL A 284 1.05 -6.33 6.53
C VAL A 284 0.87 -4.90 7.02
N ASP A 285 0.90 -3.93 6.11
CA ASP A 285 0.61 -2.53 6.43
C ASP A 285 -0.90 -2.23 6.49
N VAL A 286 -1.27 -1.03 6.94
CA VAL A 286 -2.67 -0.58 6.98
C VAL A 286 -3.35 -0.52 5.60
N GLY A 287 -2.58 -0.50 4.51
CA GLY A 287 -3.09 -0.59 3.15
C GLY A 287 -3.42 -2.02 2.71
N GLY A 288 -3.18 -3.02 3.55
CA GLY A 288 -3.40 -4.43 3.23
C GLY A 288 -2.30 -5.01 2.34
N PHE A 289 -1.12 -4.39 2.29
CA PHE A 289 -0.01 -4.87 1.47
C PHE A 289 1.07 -5.52 2.33
N VAL A 290 1.69 -6.58 1.81
CA VAL A 290 2.84 -7.22 2.47
C VAL A 290 4.02 -6.26 2.52
N VAL A 291 4.64 -6.14 3.69
CA VAL A 291 5.88 -5.40 3.91
C VAL A 291 7.01 -6.42 3.97
N THR A 292 7.93 -6.33 3.01
CA THR A 292 9.09 -7.23 2.98
C THR A 292 10.05 -6.93 4.13
N ARG A 293 10.88 -7.91 4.49
CA ARG A 293 11.93 -7.70 5.50
C ARG A 293 12.85 -6.53 5.15
N ASP A 294 13.31 -6.45 3.91
CA ASP A 294 14.19 -5.36 3.45
C ASP A 294 13.51 -3.99 3.54
N GLU A 295 12.23 -3.92 3.21
CA GLU A 295 11.44 -2.70 3.37
C GLU A 295 11.30 -2.31 4.85
N LEU A 296 10.97 -3.27 5.72
CA LEU A 296 10.82 -3.06 7.14
C LEU A 296 12.11 -2.55 7.78
N GLU A 297 13.24 -3.17 7.45
CA GLU A 297 14.56 -2.74 7.91
C GLU A 297 14.93 -1.34 7.38
N ARG A 298 14.54 -1.00 6.15
CA ARG A 298 14.73 0.35 5.60
C ARG A 298 13.94 1.38 6.39
N ARG A 299 12.68 1.09 6.70
CA ARG A 299 11.80 1.95 7.51
C ARG A 299 12.35 2.13 8.93
N ALA A 300 12.88 1.07 9.54
CA ALA A 300 13.50 1.13 10.87
C ALA A 300 14.79 1.97 10.92
N ARG A 301 15.49 2.11 9.78
CA ARG A 301 16.72 2.91 9.67
C ARG A 301 16.48 4.33 9.16
N ALA A 302 15.29 4.65 8.68
CA ALA A 302 14.94 5.99 8.25
C ALA A 302 15.08 6.95 9.44
N ARG A 303 15.81 8.05 9.24
CA ARG A 303 16.00 9.12 10.24
C ARG A 303 15.34 10.38 9.76
#